data_AF-A0A916B273-F1
#
_entry.id   AF-A0A916B273-F1
#
_cell.length_a   1.000
_cell.length_b   1.000
_cell.length_c   1.000
_cell.angle_alpha   90.00
_cell.angle_beta   90.00
_cell.angle_gamma   90.00
#
_symmetry.space_group_name_H-M   'P 1'
#
loop_
_entity.id
_entity.type
_entity.pdbx_description
1 polymer ?
#
loop_
_entity_poly.entity_id
_entity_poly.type
_entity_poly.pdbx_seq_one_letter_code
_entity_poly.pdbx_strand_id
1 'polypeptide(L)'
;MSSPTLAEFKSWVFQTFENKFVENGYADLEEVADDLDLIDSGVLDSLELLDLLEQFYATFSIAIDLSDVEDEIFTSIAGLYDRIAVTPEADKGATPAEITRETFRAMLVDLGVGPGDTLLVHAALQRMGTVVDGVTGILAELQSLVGPQGTLLAPAANIQAFLDGGFDPVDTPVQLDLGSLPEAIRQPPDAVRSDNPFESVCGTGPRAADICGFPNRYCYGEHSPWRAVLHHDAKLLLLGSGFYYASIVHAGEVACNVPYRSWKQFAGEIGPAGKREQIEINLYARSRDLKCYYNRIADLDQVKANLKTSRTDYGEVSCIDLNVVYQAILDTLQTNPDYFL
;
A
#
# COMPACT_ATOMS: atom_id res chain seq x y z
N MET A 1 -33.70 4.01 9.39
CA MET A 1 -33.42 5.15 10.30
C MET A 1 -32.98 6.32 9.44
N SER A 2 -33.23 7.56 9.87
CA SER A 2 -32.68 8.76 9.25
C SER A 2 -31.17 8.83 9.52
N SER A 3 -30.41 9.43 8.60
CA SER A 3 -28.99 9.70 8.82
C SER A 3 -28.80 10.58 10.07
N PRO A 4 -27.81 10.32 10.94
CA PRO A 4 -27.51 11.20 12.05
C PRO A 4 -27.06 12.59 11.55
N THR A 5 -27.31 13.61 12.35
CA THR A 5 -26.65 14.93 12.23
C THR A 5 -25.19 14.82 12.65
N LEU A 6 -24.35 15.79 12.27
CA LEU A 6 -22.94 15.82 12.69
C LEU A 6 -22.79 15.78 14.23
N ALA A 7 -23.67 16.48 14.95
CA ALA A 7 -23.69 16.47 16.41
C ALA A 7 -24.04 15.09 16.99
N GLU A 8 -25.01 14.40 16.39
CA GLU A 8 -25.38 13.02 16.79
C GLU A 8 -24.28 12.02 16.47
N PHE A 9 -23.63 12.14 15.31
CA PHE A 9 -22.48 11.33 14.92
C PHE A 9 -21.31 11.53 15.89
N LYS A 10 -20.92 12.77 16.15
CA LYS A 10 -19.85 13.11 17.10
C LYS A 10 -20.16 12.58 18.50
N SER A 11 -21.38 12.78 18.99
CA SER A 11 -21.82 12.24 20.28
C SER A 11 -21.75 10.72 20.33
N TRP A 12 -22.11 10.04 19.24
CA TRP A 12 -22.03 8.59 19.16
C TRP A 12 -20.58 8.10 19.18
N VAL A 13 -19.69 8.70 18.38
CA VAL A 13 -18.25 8.36 18.37
C VAL A 13 -17.65 8.52 19.76
N PHE A 14 -17.93 9.63 20.44
CA PHE A 14 -17.46 9.87 21.81
C PHE A 14 -17.96 8.83 22.81
N GLN A 15 -19.24 8.45 22.75
CA GLN A 15 -19.80 7.44 23.66
C GLN A 15 -19.26 6.03 23.40
N THR A 16 -19.07 5.67 22.13
CA THR A 16 -18.54 4.35 21.74
C THR A 16 -17.10 4.16 22.22
N PHE A 17 -16.32 5.24 22.26
CA PHE A 17 -14.91 5.22 22.63
C PHE A 17 -14.60 6.10 23.85
N GLU A 18 -15.55 6.26 24.79
CA GLU A 18 -15.47 7.22 25.90
C GLU A 18 -14.16 7.10 26.69
N ASN A 19 -13.76 5.87 27.05
CA ASN A 19 -12.51 5.63 27.77
C ASN A 19 -11.28 6.14 27.01
N LYS A 20 -11.26 6.02 25.68
CA LYS A 20 -10.14 6.45 24.84
C LYS A 20 -10.06 7.96 24.75
N PHE A 21 -11.20 8.64 24.65
CA PHE A 21 -11.27 10.10 24.70
C PHE A 21 -10.75 10.62 26.05
N VAL A 22 -11.19 10.03 27.16
CA VAL A 22 -10.75 10.40 28.51
C VAL A 22 -9.25 10.13 28.71
N GLU A 23 -8.74 8.99 28.26
CA GLU A 23 -7.31 8.65 28.31
C GLU A 23 -6.44 9.64 27.50
N ASN A 24 -7.01 10.23 26.46
CA ASN A 24 -6.35 11.23 25.61
C ASN A 24 -6.70 12.68 25.96
N GLY A 25 -7.28 12.92 27.15
CA GLY A 25 -7.44 14.26 27.72
C GLY A 25 -8.71 15.00 27.28
N TYR A 26 -9.69 14.31 26.69
CA TYR A 26 -11.01 14.86 26.39
C TYR A 26 -12.01 14.37 27.44
N ALA A 27 -12.31 15.20 28.43
CA ALA A 27 -13.17 14.84 29.56
C ALA A 27 -14.67 14.90 29.19
N ASP A 28 -15.03 15.78 28.25
CA ASP A 28 -16.40 16.04 27.83
C ASP A 28 -16.48 16.24 26.30
N LEU A 29 -17.65 15.95 25.73
CA LEU A 29 -17.94 16.10 24.29
C LEU A 29 -17.69 17.53 23.77
N GLU A 30 -17.84 18.54 24.62
CA GLU A 30 -17.61 19.95 24.27
C GLU A 30 -16.13 20.26 23.95
N GLU A 31 -15.20 19.44 24.46
CA GLU A 31 -13.76 19.58 24.22
C GLU A 31 -13.32 18.93 22.89
N VAL A 32 -14.20 18.13 22.28
CA VAL A 32 -13.93 17.43 21.02
C VAL A 32 -14.33 18.31 19.85
N ALA A 33 -13.33 18.83 19.13
CA ALA A 33 -13.53 19.61 17.92
C ALA A 33 -14.07 18.73 16.78
N ASP A 34 -14.85 19.31 15.87
CA ASP A 34 -15.42 18.57 14.74
C ASP A 34 -14.33 18.15 13.74
N ASP A 35 -13.23 18.88 13.67
CA ASP A 35 -12.04 18.58 12.86
C ASP A 35 -10.99 17.75 13.62
N LEU A 36 -11.31 17.21 14.79
CA LEU A 36 -10.38 16.35 15.53
C LEU A 36 -10.09 15.08 14.73
N ASP A 37 -8.82 14.91 14.37
CA ASP A 37 -8.27 13.70 13.75
C ASP A 37 -8.09 12.60 14.81
N LEU A 38 -8.88 11.54 14.72
CA LEU A 38 -8.93 10.47 15.71
C LEU A 38 -7.64 9.65 15.78
N ILE A 39 -6.88 9.55 14.67
CA ILE A 39 -5.61 8.82 14.63
C ILE A 39 -4.45 9.72 15.04
N ASP A 40 -4.34 10.92 14.46
CA ASP A 40 -3.26 11.86 14.79
C ASP A 40 -3.37 12.32 16.25
N SER A 41 -4.58 12.37 16.83
CA SER A 41 -4.78 12.68 18.25
C SER A 41 -4.46 11.52 19.20
N GLY A 42 -4.20 10.31 18.68
CA GLY A 42 -3.97 9.10 19.48
C GLY A 42 -5.21 8.54 20.17
N VAL A 43 -6.41 9.01 19.81
CA VAL A 43 -7.68 8.52 20.39
C VAL A 43 -7.97 7.11 19.88
N LEU A 44 -7.78 6.88 18.58
CA LEU A 44 -7.92 5.57 17.94
C LEU A 44 -6.64 5.18 17.21
N ASP A 45 -6.34 3.89 17.18
CA ASP A 45 -5.43 3.33 16.18
C ASP A 45 -6.16 2.89 14.90
N SER A 46 -5.42 2.35 13.92
CA SER A 46 -5.99 1.93 12.64
C SER A 46 -6.96 0.74 12.74
N LEU A 47 -6.82 -0.14 13.74
CA LEU A 47 -7.76 -1.24 13.98
C LEU A 47 -9.01 -0.72 14.66
N GLU A 48 -8.86 0.17 15.63
CA GLU A 48 -9.97 0.80 16.36
C GLU A 48 -10.80 1.72 15.44
N LEU A 49 -10.19 2.31 14.41
CA LEU A 49 -10.92 2.99 13.34
C LEU A 49 -11.78 2.01 12.53
N LEU A 50 -11.30 0.80 12.23
CA LEU A 50 -12.12 -0.23 11.57
C LEU A 50 -13.27 -0.67 12.46
N ASP A 51 -13.02 -0.83 13.77
CA ASP A 51 -14.07 -1.14 14.74
C ASP A 51 -15.12 -0.03 14.81
N LEU A 52 -14.71 1.25 14.73
CA LEU A 52 -15.64 2.38 14.65
C LEU A 52 -16.55 2.24 13.43
N LEU A 53 -15.97 1.96 12.25
CA LEU A 53 -16.72 1.83 11.00
C LEU A 53 -17.70 0.64 11.04
N GLU A 54 -17.26 -0.50 11.57
CA GLU A 54 -18.10 -1.70 11.72
C GLU A 54 -19.25 -1.46 12.72
N GLN A 55 -18.95 -0.88 13.89
CA GLN A 55 -19.97 -0.58 14.90
C GLN A 55 -20.96 0.49 14.41
N PHE A 56 -20.49 1.47 13.64
CA PHE A 56 -21.35 2.47 13.03
C PHE A 56 -22.32 1.83 12.04
N TYR A 57 -21.82 0.96 11.17
CA TYR A 57 -22.66 0.20 10.24
C TYR A 57 -23.66 -0.71 10.99
N ALA A 58 -23.23 -1.43 12.03
CA ALA A 58 -24.11 -2.28 12.83
C ALA A 58 -25.22 -1.48 13.53
N THR A 59 -24.92 -0.26 13.98
CA THR A 59 -25.86 0.59 14.72
C THR A 59 -26.85 1.28 13.79
N PHE A 60 -26.37 1.86 12.68
CA PHE A 60 -27.18 2.74 11.83
C PHE A 60 -27.59 2.10 10.50
N SER A 61 -26.97 0.98 10.12
CA SER A 61 -27.08 0.36 8.79
C SER A 61 -26.76 1.37 7.68
N ILE A 62 -25.74 2.19 7.91
CA ILE A 62 -25.22 3.19 6.99
C ILE A 62 -23.71 2.98 6.89
N ALA A 63 -23.21 2.87 5.66
CA ALA A 63 -21.78 2.80 5.41
C ALA A 63 -21.18 4.22 5.35
N ILE A 64 -19.97 4.36 5.86
CA ILE A 64 -19.13 5.52 5.60
C ILE A 64 -18.31 5.19 4.36
N ASP A 65 -18.52 5.93 3.27
CA ASP A 65 -17.84 5.76 2.00
C ASP A 65 -16.45 6.39 2.06
N LEU A 66 -15.48 5.49 2.18
CA LEU A 66 -14.07 5.81 2.29
C LEU A 66 -13.36 5.78 0.94
N SER A 67 -14.09 5.61 -0.17
CA SER A 67 -13.52 5.75 -1.51
C SER A 67 -13.23 7.23 -1.80
N ASP A 68 -12.07 7.49 -2.41
CA ASP A 68 -11.63 8.82 -2.84
C ASP A 68 -11.51 9.87 -1.71
N VAL A 69 -10.92 9.50 -0.56
CA VAL A 69 -10.63 10.44 0.53
C VAL A 69 -9.14 10.79 0.60
N GLU A 70 -8.84 12.08 0.71
CA GLU A 70 -7.48 12.58 0.99
C GLU A 70 -7.09 12.23 2.43
N ASP A 71 -5.88 11.71 2.63
CA ASP A 71 -5.38 11.17 3.92
C ASP A 71 -5.43 12.19 5.08
N GLU A 72 -5.56 13.49 4.80
CA GLU A 72 -5.51 14.57 5.79
C GLU A 72 -6.81 14.82 6.55
N ILE A 73 -7.93 14.30 6.03
CA ILE A 73 -9.28 14.56 6.57
C ILE A 73 -9.99 13.24 6.90
N PHE A 74 -9.45 12.11 6.42
CA PHE A 74 -10.06 10.77 6.49
C PHE A 74 -10.38 10.26 7.89
N THR A 75 -9.61 10.70 8.88
CA THR A 75 -9.69 10.26 10.28
C THR A 75 -10.32 11.31 11.18
N SER A 76 -10.68 12.48 10.62
CA SER A 76 -11.39 13.52 11.36
C SER A 76 -12.87 13.21 11.54
N ILE A 77 -13.48 13.69 12.62
CA ILE A 77 -14.91 13.46 12.88
C ILE A 77 -15.80 14.04 11.76
N ALA A 78 -15.55 15.28 11.35
CA ALA A 78 -16.25 15.92 10.24
C ALA A 78 -15.97 15.22 8.91
N GLY A 79 -14.72 14.79 8.68
CA GLY A 79 -14.34 14.06 7.48
C GLY A 79 -15.04 12.71 7.35
N LEU A 80 -15.14 11.95 8.45
CA LEU A 80 -15.92 10.71 8.49
C LEU A 80 -17.43 10.98 8.33
N TYR A 81 -17.94 12.07 8.92
CA TYR A 81 -19.35 12.45 8.81
C TYR A 81 -19.77 12.78 7.38
N ASP A 82 -18.98 13.60 6.68
CA ASP A 82 -19.24 13.99 5.29
C ASP A 82 -19.24 12.79 4.32
N ARG A 83 -18.72 11.65 4.80
CA ARG A 83 -18.63 10.38 4.08
C ARG A 83 -19.71 9.37 4.47
N ILE A 84 -20.60 9.68 5.40
CA ILE A 84 -21.81 8.90 5.65
C ILE A 84 -22.63 8.92 4.35
N ALA A 85 -22.50 7.88 3.53
CA ALA A 85 -22.95 7.95 2.16
C ALA A 85 -24.48 7.98 2.08
N VAL A 86 -24.93 8.95 1.28
CA VAL A 86 -26.06 8.85 0.37
C VAL A 86 -25.98 7.50 -0.38
N THR A 87 -26.52 6.44 0.22
CA THR A 87 -26.75 5.17 -0.47
C THR A 87 -28.08 5.30 -1.23
N PRO A 88 -28.14 4.99 -2.54
CA PRO A 88 -29.40 4.63 -3.17
C PRO A 88 -30.04 3.50 -2.36
N GLU A 89 -31.36 3.47 -2.24
CA GLU A 89 -32.15 2.53 -1.42
C GLU A 89 -31.94 1.02 -1.70
N ALA A 90 -30.98 0.65 -2.54
CA ALA A 90 -30.80 -0.68 -3.09
C ALA A 90 -29.49 -1.35 -2.67
N ASP A 91 -29.18 -1.45 -1.37
CA ASP A 91 -28.40 -2.62 -0.90
C ASP A 91 -28.49 -2.91 0.61
N LYS A 92 -29.71 -2.90 1.16
CA LYS A 92 -29.95 -3.36 2.53
C LYS A 92 -30.19 -4.88 2.53
N GLY A 93 -29.13 -5.67 2.38
CA GLY A 93 -29.21 -7.12 2.65
C GLY A 93 -28.29 -8.05 1.87
N ALA A 94 -27.43 -7.58 0.98
CA ALA A 94 -26.44 -8.45 0.36
C ALA A 94 -25.29 -8.72 1.34
N THR A 95 -25.05 -9.99 1.67
CA THR A 95 -23.70 -10.38 2.12
C THR A 95 -22.74 -10.01 1.00
N PRO A 96 -21.66 -9.26 1.29
CA PRO A 96 -20.69 -8.89 0.27
C PRO A 96 -20.25 -10.11 -0.52
N ALA A 97 -20.23 -9.97 -1.84
CA ALA A 97 -19.98 -11.07 -2.74
C ALA A 97 -18.55 -11.57 -2.53
N GLU A 98 -18.41 -12.85 -2.19
CA GLU A 98 -17.12 -13.52 -2.18
C GLU A 98 -16.49 -13.41 -3.57
N ILE A 99 -15.24 -12.94 -3.65
CA ILE A 99 -14.51 -12.87 -4.90
C ILE A 99 -14.05 -14.29 -5.23
N THR A 100 -14.75 -14.94 -6.16
CA THR A 100 -14.35 -16.25 -6.66
C THR A 100 -13.08 -16.15 -7.51
N ARG A 101 -12.42 -17.30 -7.72
CA ARG A 101 -11.24 -17.36 -8.61
C ARG A 101 -11.58 -16.91 -10.02
N GLU A 102 -12.78 -17.24 -10.51
CA GLU A 102 -13.24 -16.88 -11.86
C GLU A 102 -13.48 -15.37 -11.98
N THR A 103 -14.10 -14.74 -10.99
CA THR A 103 -14.33 -13.28 -11.02
C THR A 103 -13.02 -12.53 -10.83
N PHE A 104 -12.11 -13.00 -9.97
CA PHE A 104 -10.78 -12.43 -9.84
C PHE A 104 -9.98 -12.54 -11.14
N ARG A 105 -9.99 -13.72 -11.79
CA ARG A 105 -9.35 -13.92 -13.10
C ARG A 105 -9.91 -12.97 -14.15
N ALA A 106 -11.24 -12.90 -14.28
CA ALA A 106 -11.89 -12.04 -15.26
C ALA A 106 -11.49 -10.57 -15.06
N MET A 107 -11.50 -10.12 -13.80
CA MET A 107 -11.05 -8.78 -13.43
C MET A 107 -9.61 -8.51 -13.85
N LEU A 108 -8.67 -9.40 -13.55
CA LEU A 108 -7.27 -9.25 -13.94
C LEU A 108 -7.11 -9.20 -15.47
N VAL A 109 -7.83 -10.03 -16.21
CA VAL A 109 -7.82 -10.04 -17.69
C VAL A 109 -8.35 -8.73 -18.26
N ASP A 110 -9.44 -8.20 -17.72
CA ASP A 110 -10.04 -6.93 -18.15
C ASP A 110 -9.11 -5.74 -17.88
N LEU A 111 -8.37 -5.80 -16.75
CA LEU A 111 -7.30 -4.87 -16.42
C LEU A 111 -6.06 -5.03 -17.33
N GLY A 112 -6.04 -6.07 -18.18
CA GLY A 112 -4.98 -6.30 -19.16
C GLY A 112 -3.80 -7.11 -18.64
N VAL A 113 -3.96 -7.85 -17.54
CA VAL A 113 -2.97 -8.84 -17.09
C VAL A 113 -3.09 -10.09 -17.95
N GLY A 114 -1.95 -10.62 -18.40
CA GLY A 114 -1.93 -11.79 -19.25
C GLY A 114 -0.58 -12.52 -19.31
N PRO A 115 -0.49 -13.52 -20.20
CA PRO A 115 0.68 -14.38 -20.29
C PRO A 115 1.98 -13.61 -20.61
N GLY A 116 3.04 -13.90 -19.87
CA GLY A 116 4.37 -13.30 -20.05
C GLY A 116 4.58 -11.96 -19.35
N ASP A 117 3.57 -11.43 -18.65
CA ASP A 117 3.67 -10.17 -17.93
C ASP A 117 4.67 -10.24 -16.77
N THR A 118 5.38 -9.13 -16.54
CA THR A 118 6.04 -8.85 -15.27
C THR A 118 5.11 -7.98 -14.43
N LEU A 119 4.72 -8.46 -13.24
CA LEU A 119 3.84 -7.72 -12.34
C LEU A 119 4.60 -7.35 -11.07
N LEU A 120 4.61 -6.05 -10.75
CA LEU A 120 4.99 -5.56 -9.44
C LEU A 120 3.71 -5.33 -8.62
N VAL A 121 3.51 -6.13 -7.59
CA VAL A 121 2.25 -6.20 -6.85
C VAL A 121 2.37 -5.50 -5.51
N HIS A 122 1.47 -4.54 -5.26
CA HIS A 122 1.22 -3.99 -3.94
C HIS A 122 -0.19 -4.39 -3.51
N ALA A 123 -0.32 -4.93 -2.29
CA ALA A 123 -1.56 -5.54 -1.86
C ALA A 123 -1.96 -5.14 -0.44
N ALA A 124 -3.20 -4.68 -0.30
CA ALA A 124 -3.91 -4.51 0.96
C ALA A 124 -5.14 -5.42 0.91
N LEU A 125 -4.91 -6.72 1.04
CA LEU A 125 -5.92 -7.76 0.76
C LEU A 125 -7.18 -7.63 1.63
N GLN A 126 -7.05 -7.10 2.85
CA GLN A 126 -8.18 -6.77 3.71
C GLN A 126 -9.18 -5.79 3.07
N ARG A 127 -8.75 -4.96 2.11
CA ARG A 127 -9.60 -4.02 1.36
C ARG A 127 -10.19 -4.60 0.09
N MET A 128 -9.86 -5.84 -0.28
CA MET A 128 -10.50 -6.51 -1.43
C MET A 128 -11.78 -7.24 -1.03
N GLY A 129 -11.98 -7.52 0.26
CA GLY A 129 -12.98 -8.46 0.75
C GLY A 129 -12.46 -9.90 0.77
N THR A 130 -13.36 -10.85 0.97
CA THR A 130 -13.01 -12.27 0.99
C THR A 130 -12.75 -12.78 -0.42
N VAL A 131 -11.48 -13.10 -0.72
CA VAL A 131 -11.11 -13.84 -1.94
C VAL A 131 -11.03 -15.33 -1.61
N VAL A 132 -11.66 -16.17 -2.44
CA VAL A 132 -11.62 -17.63 -2.29
C VAL A 132 -10.16 -18.10 -2.20
N ASP A 133 -9.86 -18.92 -1.18
CA ASP A 133 -8.53 -19.45 -0.85
C ASP A 133 -7.47 -18.42 -0.43
N GLY A 134 -7.88 -17.17 -0.15
CA GLY A 134 -7.04 -16.12 0.40
C GLY A 134 -5.76 -15.87 -0.41
N VAL A 135 -4.64 -15.61 0.30
CA VAL A 135 -3.34 -15.29 -0.31
C VAL A 135 -2.86 -16.38 -1.27
N THR A 136 -3.04 -17.65 -0.91
CA THR A 136 -2.61 -18.78 -1.72
C THR A 136 -3.41 -18.86 -3.01
N GLY A 137 -4.72 -18.62 -2.96
CA GLY A 137 -5.58 -18.53 -4.14
C GLY A 137 -5.18 -17.39 -5.07
N ILE A 138 -4.94 -16.21 -4.50
CA ILE A 138 -4.50 -15.02 -5.23
C ILE A 138 -3.16 -15.28 -5.93
N LEU A 139 -2.16 -15.80 -5.21
CA LEU A 139 -0.86 -16.10 -5.78
C LEU A 139 -0.95 -17.14 -6.90
N ALA A 140 -1.71 -18.22 -6.68
CA ALA A 140 -1.89 -19.27 -7.68
C ALA A 140 -2.57 -18.75 -8.95
N GLU A 141 -3.55 -17.85 -8.80
CA GLU A 141 -4.25 -17.25 -9.92
C GLU A 141 -3.36 -16.28 -10.71
N LEU A 142 -2.59 -15.43 -10.02
CA LEU A 142 -1.58 -14.57 -10.65
C LEU A 142 -0.55 -15.40 -11.43
N GLN A 143 0.01 -16.44 -10.80
CA GLN A 143 0.98 -17.35 -11.44
C GLN A 143 0.38 -18.05 -12.66
N SER A 144 -0.86 -18.51 -12.55
CA SER A 144 -1.57 -19.17 -13.66
C SER A 144 -1.81 -18.21 -14.83
N LEU A 145 -2.17 -16.96 -14.55
CA LEU A 145 -2.52 -15.98 -15.57
C LEU A 145 -1.29 -15.49 -16.34
N VAL A 146 -0.19 -15.18 -15.64
CA VAL A 146 1.06 -14.76 -16.27
C VAL A 146 1.84 -15.93 -16.89
N GLY A 147 1.61 -17.14 -16.39
CA GLY A 147 2.20 -18.37 -16.93
C GLY A 147 3.72 -18.46 -16.76
N PRO A 148 4.37 -19.47 -17.36
CA PRO A 148 5.78 -19.79 -17.11
C PRO A 148 6.79 -18.75 -17.65
N GLN A 149 6.34 -17.83 -18.50
CA GLN A 149 7.16 -16.72 -19.01
C GLN A 149 6.93 -15.42 -18.23
N GLY A 150 5.93 -15.40 -17.34
CA GLY A 150 5.62 -14.24 -16.51
C GLY A 150 6.45 -14.20 -15.24
N THR A 151 6.58 -13.02 -14.66
CA THR A 151 7.35 -12.78 -13.42
C THR A 151 6.49 -12.01 -12.43
N LEU A 152 6.42 -12.48 -11.18
CA LEU A 152 5.72 -11.79 -10.10
C LEU A 152 6.75 -11.19 -9.14
N LEU A 153 6.56 -9.94 -8.77
CA LEU A 153 7.43 -9.16 -7.88
C LEU A 153 6.58 -8.51 -6.79
N ALA A 154 7.17 -8.32 -5.61
CA ALA A 154 6.54 -7.56 -4.53
C ALA A 154 7.59 -6.90 -3.61
N PRO A 155 7.24 -5.78 -2.94
CA PRO A 155 8.08 -5.20 -1.89
C PRO A 155 8.22 -6.19 -0.75
N ALA A 156 9.45 -6.39 -0.31
CA ALA A 156 9.82 -7.45 0.61
C ALA A 156 10.82 -6.95 1.65
N ALA A 157 10.80 -5.68 2.06
CA ALA A 157 11.73 -5.15 3.04
C ALA A 157 11.62 -5.83 4.42
N ASN A 158 12.67 -5.73 5.23
CA ASN A 158 12.63 -5.99 6.66
C ASN A 158 13.74 -5.18 7.34
N ILE A 159 13.42 -3.93 7.67
CA ILE A 159 14.36 -2.99 8.28
C ILE A 159 14.67 -3.45 9.70
N GLN A 160 13.66 -3.91 10.43
CA GLN A 160 13.81 -4.30 11.83
C GLN A 160 14.83 -5.44 12.01
N ALA A 161 14.77 -6.48 11.17
CA ALA A 161 15.75 -7.57 11.22
C ALA A 161 17.19 -7.10 10.99
N PHE A 162 17.39 -6.15 10.07
CA PHE A 162 18.71 -5.55 9.86
C PHE A 162 19.20 -4.78 11.09
N LEU A 163 18.32 -3.99 11.71
CA LEU A 163 18.63 -3.25 12.93
C LEU A 163 18.86 -4.16 14.14
N ASP A 164 18.22 -5.32 14.18
CA ASP A 164 18.37 -6.36 15.22
C ASP A 164 19.62 -7.24 15.02
N GLY A 165 20.49 -6.87 14.08
CA GLY A 165 21.82 -7.42 13.95
C GLY A 165 22.03 -8.32 12.74
N GLY A 166 21.08 -8.42 11.80
CA GLY A 166 21.41 -8.84 10.45
C GLY A 166 20.23 -9.31 9.59
N PHE A 167 20.35 -9.07 8.30
CA PHE A 167 19.37 -9.44 7.27
C PHE A 167 19.91 -10.58 6.40
N ASP A 168 19.14 -11.64 6.22
CA ASP A 168 19.40 -12.66 5.21
C ASP A 168 18.30 -12.59 4.13
N PRO A 169 18.62 -12.25 2.87
CA PRO A 169 17.62 -12.22 1.80
C PRO A 169 16.85 -13.54 1.63
N VAL A 170 17.49 -14.67 1.95
CA VAL A 170 16.91 -16.02 1.82
C VAL A 170 16.01 -16.36 3.00
N ASP A 171 16.46 -16.13 4.23
CA ASP A 171 15.77 -16.65 5.43
C ASP A 171 14.94 -15.60 6.18
N THR A 172 15.26 -14.32 6.05
CA THR A 172 14.56 -13.28 6.83
C THR A 172 13.13 -13.10 6.32
N PRO A 173 12.09 -13.14 7.18
CA PRO A 173 10.72 -12.91 6.74
C PRO A 173 10.54 -11.50 6.16
N VAL A 174 9.51 -11.31 5.34
CA VAL A 174 9.05 -9.96 4.97
C VAL A 174 8.47 -9.26 6.21
N GLN A 175 8.64 -7.93 6.29
CA GLN A 175 8.03 -7.12 7.34
C GLN A 175 6.51 -7.24 7.31
N LEU A 176 5.88 -7.40 8.47
CA LEU A 176 4.46 -7.74 8.59
C LEU A 176 3.52 -6.68 7.99
N ASP A 177 3.91 -5.41 8.03
CA ASP A 177 3.14 -4.27 7.51
C ASP A 177 3.10 -4.18 5.98
N LEU A 178 3.96 -4.93 5.27
CA LEU A 178 3.90 -5.08 3.80
C LEU A 178 2.83 -6.08 3.35
N GLY A 179 2.18 -6.76 4.29
CA GLY A 179 1.14 -7.74 4.03
C GLY A 179 1.67 -9.16 3.77
N SER A 180 0.75 -10.09 3.58
CA SER A 180 1.04 -11.53 3.49
C SER A 180 1.42 -12.01 2.08
N LEU A 181 1.05 -11.28 1.03
CA LEU A 181 1.34 -11.67 -0.35
C LEU A 181 2.83 -11.65 -0.70
N PRO A 182 3.63 -10.64 -0.32
CA PRO A 182 5.06 -10.67 -0.62
C PRO A 182 5.81 -11.82 0.05
N GLU A 183 5.41 -12.21 1.27
CA GLU A 183 5.97 -13.39 1.95
C GLU A 183 5.63 -14.67 1.16
N ALA A 184 4.39 -14.81 0.67
CA ALA A 184 4.01 -15.93 -0.18
C ALA A 184 4.80 -15.97 -1.51
N ILE A 185 5.15 -14.81 -2.09
CA ILE A 185 5.99 -14.71 -3.29
C ILE A 185 7.46 -15.04 -3.00
N ARG A 186 7.95 -14.77 -1.78
CA ARG A 186 9.34 -14.99 -1.36
C ARG A 186 9.68 -16.45 -1.06
N GLN A 187 8.69 -17.24 -0.65
CA GLN A 187 8.87 -18.61 -0.14
C GLN A 187 9.21 -19.70 -1.17
N PRO A 188 8.76 -19.65 -2.45
CA PRO A 188 9.12 -20.65 -3.44
C PRO A 188 10.64 -20.80 -3.62
N PRO A 189 11.17 -22.02 -3.88
CA PRO A 189 12.62 -22.25 -4.01
C PRO A 189 13.31 -21.49 -5.14
N ASP A 190 12.55 -21.08 -6.16
CA ASP A 190 13.01 -20.28 -7.30
C ASP A 190 12.87 -18.77 -7.08
N ALA A 191 12.36 -18.34 -5.93
CA ALA A 191 12.23 -16.94 -5.60
C ALA A 191 13.61 -16.28 -5.39
N VAL A 192 13.74 -15.05 -5.88
CA VAL A 192 14.93 -14.21 -5.71
C VAL A 192 14.52 -12.95 -4.97
N ARG A 193 15.29 -12.58 -3.94
CA ARG A 193 15.11 -11.31 -3.22
C ARG A 193 16.39 -10.50 -3.26
N SER A 194 16.25 -9.21 -3.55
CA SER A 194 17.38 -8.28 -3.53
C SER A 194 17.93 -8.09 -2.12
N ASP A 195 19.21 -7.78 -2.04
CA ASP A 195 19.97 -7.77 -0.79
C ASP A 195 19.92 -6.42 -0.03
N ASN A 196 19.01 -5.51 -0.38
CA ASN A 196 18.82 -4.26 0.38
C ASN A 196 17.72 -4.43 1.46
N PRO A 197 18.04 -4.45 2.76
CA PRO A 197 17.04 -4.70 3.81
C PRO A 197 15.95 -3.64 3.90
N PHE A 198 16.21 -2.41 3.46
CA PHE A 198 15.29 -1.28 3.63
C PHE A 198 14.18 -1.24 2.59
N GLU A 199 14.41 -1.85 1.43
CA GLU A 199 13.53 -1.69 0.28
C GLU A 199 13.57 -2.89 -0.67
N SER A 200 13.97 -4.06 -0.16
CA SER A 200 14.16 -5.22 -1.01
C SER A 200 12.87 -5.55 -1.77
N VAL A 201 13.05 -6.09 -2.96
CA VAL A 201 11.99 -6.67 -3.78
C VAL A 201 12.26 -8.16 -3.84
N CYS A 202 11.21 -8.97 -3.67
CA CYS A 202 11.26 -10.41 -3.97
C CYS A 202 10.50 -10.68 -5.27
N GLY A 203 10.83 -11.79 -5.95
CA GLY A 203 10.04 -12.24 -7.08
C GLY A 203 10.32 -13.66 -7.52
N THR A 204 9.42 -14.20 -8.34
CA THR A 204 9.47 -15.53 -8.96
C THR A 204 9.25 -15.42 -10.46
N GLY A 205 9.85 -16.33 -11.24
CA GLY A 205 9.79 -16.31 -12.70
C GLY A 205 11.11 -15.91 -13.38
N PRO A 206 11.17 -15.97 -14.73
CA PRO A 206 12.42 -15.92 -15.49
C PRO A 206 13.18 -14.61 -15.40
N ARG A 207 12.53 -13.49 -15.02
CA ARG A 207 13.17 -12.17 -14.88
C ARG A 207 13.53 -11.82 -13.43
N ALA A 208 13.16 -12.65 -12.45
CA ALA A 208 13.38 -12.35 -11.03
C ALA A 208 14.87 -12.20 -10.69
N ALA A 209 15.73 -13.03 -11.27
CA ALA A 209 17.19 -12.94 -11.06
C ALA A 209 17.78 -11.65 -11.66
N ASP A 210 17.31 -11.22 -12.83
CA ASP A 210 17.79 -9.99 -13.47
C ASP A 210 17.38 -8.72 -12.70
N ILE A 211 16.20 -8.75 -12.06
CA ILE A 211 15.63 -7.62 -11.32
C ILE A 211 16.14 -7.57 -9.87
N CYS A 212 16.29 -8.72 -9.21
CA CYS A 212 16.55 -8.82 -7.78
C CYS A 212 17.93 -9.43 -7.44
N GLY A 213 18.61 -10.07 -8.38
CA GLY A 213 19.76 -10.94 -8.11
C GLY A 213 21.12 -10.25 -8.00
N PHE A 214 21.15 -8.92 -7.83
CA PHE A 214 22.39 -8.15 -7.76
C PHE A 214 22.50 -7.36 -6.45
N PRO A 215 23.74 -7.06 -5.99
CA PRO A 215 23.95 -6.23 -4.81
C PRO A 215 23.40 -4.82 -4.99
N ASN A 216 22.60 -4.35 -4.02
CA ASN A 216 22.06 -3.00 -3.94
C ASN A 216 22.46 -2.34 -2.60
N ARG A 217 23.09 -1.16 -2.66
CA ARG A 217 23.50 -0.38 -1.47
C ARG A 217 22.88 1.01 -1.41
N TYR A 218 22.02 1.37 -2.37
CA TYR A 218 21.38 2.68 -2.46
C TYR A 218 19.88 2.50 -2.68
N CYS A 219 19.09 2.87 -1.67
CA CYS A 219 17.66 2.74 -1.77
C CYS A 219 17.12 3.55 -2.95
N TYR A 220 16.40 2.91 -3.86
CA TYR A 220 15.77 3.45 -5.06
C TYR A 220 16.75 4.09 -6.06
N GLY A 221 18.06 3.87 -5.87
CA GLY A 221 19.12 4.37 -6.75
C GLY A 221 19.11 3.68 -8.12
N GLU A 222 19.92 4.19 -9.05
CA GLU A 222 20.00 3.65 -10.43
C GLU A 222 20.34 2.15 -10.48
N HIS A 223 21.08 1.66 -9.49
CA HIS A 223 21.39 0.24 -9.30
C HIS A 223 20.53 -0.38 -8.19
N SER A 224 19.21 -0.32 -8.34
CA SER A 224 18.22 -0.92 -7.41
C SER A 224 17.18 -1.76 -8.17
N PRO A 225 16.49 -2.72 -7.52
CA PRO A 225 15.42 -3.49 -8.16
C PRO A 225 14.28 -2.58 -8.66
N TRP A 226 14.05 -1.44 -8.01
CA TRP A 226 13.06 -0.44 -8.39
C TRP A 226 13.39 0.29 -9.70
N ARG A 227 14.68 0.38 -10.06
CA ARG A 227 15.11 0.89 -11.37
C ARG A 227 15.21 -0.24 -12.40
N ALA A 228 15.69 -1.41 -11.99
CA ALA A 228 15.79 -2.57 -12.87
C ALA A 228 14.44 -3.01 -13.43
N VAL A 229 13.39 -3.05 -12.59
CA VAL A 229 12.03 -3.49 -12.98
C VAL A 229 11.45 -2.70 -14.17
N LEU A 230 11.84 -1.42 -14.33
CA LEU A 230 11.40 -0.57 -15.43
C LEU A 230 11.93 -1.03 -16.80
N HIS A 231 13.05 -1.77 -16.84
CA HIS A 231 13.61 -2.35 -18.06
C HIS A 231 12.95 -3.66 -18.51
N HIS A 232 11.93 -4.12 -17.78
CA HIS A 232 11.25 -5.40 -18.03
C HIS A 232 9.76 -5.24 -18.33
N ASP A 233 9.35 -4.07 -18.86
CA ASP A 233 7.96 -3.76 -19.26
C ASP A 233 6.93 -4.14 -18.16
N ALA A 234 7.31 -3.87 -16.91
CA ALA A 234 6.52 -4.28 -15.76
C ALA A 234 5.22 -3.47 -15.65
N LYS A 235 4.18 -4.13 -15.17
CA LYS A 235 2.92 -3.48 -14.77
C LYS A 235 2.88 -3.36 -13.25
N LEU A 236 2.42 -2.22 -12.76
CA LEU A 236 2.03 -2.06 -11.37
C LEU A 236 0.62 -2.64 -11.19
N LEU A 237 0.49 -3.63 -10.31
CA LEU A 237 -0.80 -4.18 -9.91
C LEU A 237 -1.09 -3.79 -8.46
N LEU A 238 -2.15 -3.01 -8.26
CA LEU A 238 -2.61 -2.55 -6.97
C LEU A 238 -3.84 -3.38 -6.57
N LEU A 239 -3.69 -4.25 -5.57
CA LEU A 239 -4.75 -5.12 -5.06
C LEU A 239 -5.33 -4.52 -3.76
N GLY A 240 -6.45 -3.80 -3.85
CA GLY A 240 -7.04 -3.11 -2.69
C GLY A 240 -6.16 -1.97 -2.13
N SER A 241 -5.15 -1.55 -2.88
CA SER A 241 -4.15 -0.56 -2.48
C SER A 241 -4.17 0.65 -3.40
N GLY A 242 -3.64 1.77 -2.92
CA GLY A 242 -3.50 3.02 -3.67
C GLY A 242 -2.04 3.38 -3.95
N PHE A 243 -1.84 4.47 -4.67
CA PHE A 243 -0.49 4.97 -4.99
C PHE A 243 0.29 5.44 -3.76
N TYR A 244 -0.37 5.71 -2.62
CA TYR A 244 0.32 5.96 -1.35
C TYR A 244 1.39 4.92 -1.01
N TYR A 245 1.10 3.65 -1.30
CA TYR A 245 1.99 2.52 -1.00
C TYR A 245 2.88 2.12 -2.18
N ALA A 246 2.71 2.73 -3.36
CA ALA A 246 3.48 2.40 -4.55
C ALA A 246 4.89 3.00 -4.45
N SER A 247 5.84 2.20 -3.95
CA SER A 247 7.19 2.68 -3.60
C SER A 247 8.03 3.15 -4.79
N ILE A 248 7.56 2.94 -6.04
CA ILE A 248 8.21 3.44 -7.26
C ILE A 248 8.39 4.97 -7.26
N VAL A 249 7.54 5.70 -6.52
CA VAL A 249 7.68 7.17 -6.38
C VAL A 249 9.04 7.58 -5.85
N HIS A 250 9.64 6.78 -4.97
CA HIS A 250 10.94 7.06 -4.39
C HIS A 250 12.07 6.94 -5.42
N ALA A 251 11.93 6.10 -6.45
CA ALA A 251 12.87 6.06 -7.56
C ALA A 251 12.80 7.35 -8.40
N GLY A 252 11.62 7.96 -8.52
CA GLY A 252 11.45 9.26 -9.14
C GLY A 252 12.05 10.38 -8.31
N GLU A 253 11.80 10.37 -6.99
CA GLU A 253 12.39 11.34 -6.05
C GLU A 253 13.92 11.32 -6.06
N VAL A 254 14.54 10.12 -6.10
CA VAL A 254 15.99 9.97 -6.23
C VAL A 254 16.48 10.51 -7.58
N ALA A 255 15.83 10.15 -8.68
CA ALA A 255 16.22 10.57 -10.02
C ALA A 255 16.14 12.09 -10.22
N CYS A 256 15.16 12.74 -9.59
CA CYS A 256 14.97 14.19 -9.63
C CYS A 256 15.75 14.94 -8.54
N ASN A 257 16.41 14.23 -7.61
CA ASN A 257 17.12 14.81 -6.46
C ASN A 257 16.27 15.87 -5.74
N VAL A 258 15.07 15.47 -5.30
CA VAL A 258 14.10 16.38 -4.66
C VAL A 258 14.68 17.06 -3.42
N PRO A 259 14.30 18.33 -3.13
CA PRO A 259 14.97 19.14 -2.12
C PRO A 259 14.69 18.69 -0.69
N TYR A 260 13.63 17.92 -0.47
CA TYR A 260 13.16 17.51 0.86
C TYR A 260 13.67 16.15 1.34
N ARG A 261 14.57 15.52 0.57
CA ARG A 261 15.22 14.25 0.91
C ARG A 261 16.73 14.36 0.86
N SER A 262 17.40 13.52 1.65
CA SER A 262 18.86 13.44 1.69
C SER A 262 19.32 12.02 1.98
N TRP A 263 20.49 11.65 1.48
CA TRP A 263 21.10 10.35 1.76
C TRP A 263 21.51 10.23 3.23
N LYS A 264 21.14 9.11 3.85
CA LYS A 264 21.53 8.71 5.20
C LYS A 264 22.11 7.31 5.15
N GLN A 265 23.26 7.13 5.80
CA GLN A 265 23.97 5.86 5.81
C GLN A 265 23.66 5.06 7.07
N PHE A 266 23.45 3.77 6.88
CA PHE A 266 23.21 2.79 7.93
C PHE A 266 24.16 1.62 7.74
N ALA A 267 25.00 1.37 8.74
CA ALA A 267 25.88 0.21 8.76
C ALA A 267 25.18 -0.97 9.45
N GLY A 268 25.46 -2.18 8.97
CA GLY A 268 24.96 -3.40 9.56
C GLY A 268 25.40 -4.63 8.78
N GLU A 269 24.78 -5.76 9.08
CA GLU A 269 25.22 -7.06 8.59
C GLU A 269 24.20 -7.71 7.64
N ILE A 270 24.71 -8.39 6.62
CA ILE A 270 23.89 -9.16 5.67
C ILE A 270 24.41 -10.58 5.47
N GLY A 271 23.51 -11.50 5.17
CA GLY A 271 23.80 -12.90 4.86
C GLY A 271 23.44 -13.86 6.00
N PRO A 272 23.65 -15.17 5.78
CA PRO A 272 23.23 -16.20 6.71
C PRO A 272 23.97 -16.11 8.04
N ALA A 273 23.30 -16.54 9.12
CA ALA A 273 23.87 -16.56 10.46
C ALA A 273 25.23 -17.29 10.48
N GLY A 274 26.25 -16.61 11.02
CA GLY A 274 27.63 -17.12 11.07
C GLY A 274 28.46 -16.91 9.81
N LYS A 275 27.90 -16.35 8.72
CA LYS A 275 28.62 -15.94 7.50
C LYS A 275 28.21 -14.52 7.06
N ARG A 276 27.94 -13.66 8.03
CA ARG A 276 27.49 -12.30 7.78
C ARG A 276 28.62 -11.42 7.26
N GLU A 277 28.29 -10.54 6.33
CA GLU A 277 29.16 -9.52 5.77
C GLU A 277 28.72 -8.13 6.25
N GLN A 278 29.68 -7.29 6.59
CA GLN A 278 29.44 -5.90 6.96
C GLN A 278 29.16 -5.07 5.70
N ILE A 279 28.07 -4.31 5.72
CA ILE A 279 27.63 -3.49 4.61
C ILE A 279 27.19 -2.11 5.09
N GLU A 280 27.17 -1.17 4.16
CA GLU A 280 26.56 0.15 4.34
C GLU A 280 25.39 0.31 3.36
N ILE A 281 24.21 0.65 3.87
CA ILE A 281 23.02 0.97 3.08
C ILE A 281 22.78 2.47 3.13
N ASN A 282 22.54 3.06 1.96
CA ASN A 282 22.20 4.47 1.80
C ASN A 282 20.69 4.59 1.60
N LEU A 283 19.99 5.14 2.58
CA LEU A 283 18.57 5.45 2.50
C LEU A 283 18.36 6.89 2.06
N TYR A 284 17.50 7.13 1.07
CA TYR A 284 17.11 8.48 0.67
C TYR A 284 15.99 9.00 1.58
N ALA A 285 16.38 9.52 2.75
CA ALA A 285 15.49 9.81 3.84
C ALA A 285 14.92 11.24 3.75
N ARG A 286 13.66 11.39 4.19
CA ARG A 286 13.04 12.68 4.52
C ARG A 286 12.91 12.83 6.03
N SER A 287 12.61 14.05 6.48
CA SER A 287 12.21 14.27 7.86
C SER A 287 10.84 13.65 8.15
N ARG A 288 10.62 13.19 9.39
CA ARG A 288 9.40 12.46 9.79
C ARG A 288 8.18 13.36 9.95
N ASP A 289 8.40 14.62 10.29
CA ASP A 289 7.39 15.68 10.43
C ASP A 289 6.86 16.19 9.07
N LEU A 290 7.56 15.89 7.98
CA LEU A 290 7.12 16.25 6.64
C LEU A 290 6.02 15.29 6.16
N LYS A 291 4.85 15.80 5.78
CA LYS A 291 3.79 15.00 5.16
C LYS A 291 4.08 14.82 3.66
N CYS A 292 3.62 13.71 3.08
CA CYS A 292 3.73 13.49 1.64
C CYS A 292 2.42 12.89 1.09
N TYR A 293 2.01 13.32 -0.10
CA TYR A 293 0.73 12.97 -0.71
C TYR A 293 0.92 12.14 -1.97
N TYR A 294 1.43 10.91 -1.84
CA TYR A 294 1.70 10.07 -3.01
C TYR A 294 0.44 9.57 -3.73
N ASN A 295 -0.75 9.67 -3.10
CA ASN A 295 -2.01 9.45 -3.79
C ASN A 295 -2.21 10.42 -4.98
N ARG A 296 -1.58 11.60 -4.96
CA ARG A 296 -1.56 12.56 -6.10
C ARG A 296 -0.93 11.99 -7.38
N ILE A 297 -0.26 10.82 -7.33
CA ILE A 297 0.17 10.11 -8.54
C ILE A 297 -1.05 9.71 -9.38
N ALA A 298 -2.15 9.31 -8.75
CA ALA A 298 -3.41 9.02 -9.43
C ALA A 298 -3.96 10.25 -10.17
N ASP A 299 -3.53 11.46 -9.77
CA ASP A 299 -4.02 12.70 -10.36
C ASP A 299 -3.29 13.15 -11.62
N LEU A 300 -2.13 12.57 -11.91
CA LEU A 300 -1.31 12.94 -13.04
C LEU A 300 -2.01 12.53 -14.35
N ASP A 301 -2.12 13.45 -15.31
CA ASP A 301 -2.88 13.25 -16.55
C ASP A 301 -2.49 11.95 -17.28
N GLN A 302 -1.19 11.65 -17.35
CA GLN A 302 -0.66 10.43 -17.97
C GLN A 302 -1.09 9.17 -17.20
N VAL A 303 -1.15 9.22 -15.87
CA VAL A 303 -1.59 8.11 -15.02
C VAL A 303 -3.11 7.94 -15.15
N LYS A 304 -3.89 9.01 -15.00
CA LYS A 304 -5.36 9.01 -15.18
C LYS A 304 -5.78 8.40 -16.52
N ALA A 305 -5.06 8.73 -17.59
CA ALA A 305 -5.39 8.26 -18.94
C ALA A 305 -5.08 6.77 -19.17
N ASN A 306 -4.20 6.16 -18.38
CA ASN A 306 -3.71 4.79 -18.60
C ASN A 306 -4.05 3.81 -17.48
N LEU A 307 -4.46 4.31 -16.31
CA LEU A 307 -4.88 3.48 -15.19
C LEU A 307 -6.17 2.75 -15.53
N LYS A 308 -6.14 1.42 -15.46
CA LYS A 308 -7.35 0.60 -15.52
C LYS A 308 -7.71 0.19 -14.11
N THR A 309 -8.99 0.29 -13.78
CA THR A 309 -9.51 0.00 -12.44
C THR A 309 -10.79 -0.80 -12.53
N SER A 310 -10.91 -1.80 -11.65
CA SER A 310 -12.13 -2.54 -11.40
C SER A 310 -12.50 -2.41 -9.93
N ARG A 311 -13.78 -2.21 -9.66
CA ARG A 311 -14.29 -2.07 -8.29
C ARG A 311 -14.68 -3.43 -7.71
N THR A 312 -14.43 -3.60 -6.42
CA THR A 312 -14.97 -4.66 -5.56
C THR A 312 -15.89 -4.04 -4.54
N ASP A 313 -16.58 -4.86 -3.74
CA ASP A 313 -17.47 -4.37 -2.68
C ASP A 313 -16.74 -3.59 -1.57
N TYR A 314 -15.42 -3.73 -1.46
CA TYR A 314 -14.60 -3.16 -0.38
C TYR A 314 -13.48 -2.23 -0.84
N GLY A 315 -13.22 -2.16 -2.14
CA GLY A 315 -12.10 -1.39 -2.66
C GLY A 315 -11.94 -1.56 -4.16
N GLU A 316 -10.72 -1.33 -4.63
CA GLU A 316 -10.44 -1.31 -6.06
C GLU A 316 -9.21 -2.15 -6.38
N VAL A 317 -9.22 -2.74 -7.57
CA VAL A 317 -8.08 -3.41 -8.17
C VAL A 317 -7.68 -2.63 -9.40
N SER A 318 -6.43 -2.18 -9.46
CA SER A 318 -5.95 -1.34 -10.55
C SER A 318 -4.68 -1.89 -11.18
N CYS A 319 -4.54 -1.71 -12.49
CA CYS A 319 -3.34 -2.08 -13.23
C CYS A 319 -2.92 -0.96 -14.19
N ILE A 320 -1.62 -0.71 -14.27
CA ILE A 320 -1.02 0.30 -15.15
C ILE A 320 0.40 -0.12 -15.53
N ASP A 321 0.87 0.31 -16.69
CA ASP A 321 2.28 0.22 -17.07
C ASP A 321 3.14 1.05 -16.09
N LEU A 322 4.12 0.40 -15.45
CA LEU A 322 4.96 1.02 -14.44
C LEU A 322 5.83 2.15 -15.05
N ASN A 323 6.22 2.06 -16.32
CA ASN A 323 6.96 3.11 -17.00
C ASN A 323 6.12 4.37 -17.21
N VAL A 324 4.81 4.24 -17.43
CA VAL A 324 3.90 5.40 -17.51
C VAL A 324 3.85 6.12 -16.16
N VAL A 325 3.74 5.37 -15.07
CA VAL A 325 3.76 5.94 -13.70
C VAL A 325 5.10 6.64 -13.43
N TYR A 326 6.20 5.97 -13.71
CA TYR A 326 7.53 6.50 -13.46
C TYR A 326 7.82 7.77 -14.29
N GLN A 327 7.48 7.78 -15.58
CA GLN A 327 7.67 8.94 -16.43
C GLN A 327 6.82 10.13 -16.00
N ALA A 328 5.55 9.89 -15.64
CA ALA A 328 4.68 10.95 -15.12
C ALA A 328 5.24 11.59 -13.85
N ILE A 329 5.81 10.79 -12.96
CA ILE A 329 6.49 11.24 -11.75
C ILE A 329 7.72 12.10 -12.09
N LEU A 330 8.57 11.66 -13.03
CA LEU A 330 9.73 12.42 -13.46
C LEU A 330 9.37 13.78 -14.05
N ASP A 331 8.43 13.80 -14.99
CA ASP A 331 7.98 15.02 -15.66
C ASP A 331 7.44 16.04 -14.65
N THR A 332 6.69 15.53 -13.66
CA THR A 332 6.10 16.34 -12.59
C THR A 332 7.17 16.89 -11.66
N LEU A 333 8.07 16.06 -11.13
CA LEU A 333 9.09 16.48 -10.18
C LEU A 333 10.18 17.36 -10.80
N GLN A 334 10.43 17.26 -12.11
CA GLN A 334 11.34 18.17 -12.82
C GLN A 334 10.81 19.61 -12.89
N THR A 335 9.48 19.77 -12.93
CA THR A 335 8.82 21.08 -13.06
C THR A 335 8.31 21.63 -11.73
N ASN A 336 7.91 20.74 -10.82
CA ASN A 336 7.47 21.03 -9.47
C ASN A 336 8.11 20.03 -8.48
N PRO A 337 9.34 20.26 -8.02
CA PRO A 337 10.07 19.35 -7.14
C PRO A 337 9.39 19.05 -5.81
N ASP A 338 8.44 19.89 -5.38
CA ASP A 338 7.71 19.76 -4.11
C ASP A 338 6.28 19.22 -4.32
N TYR A 339 5.94 18.68 -5.49
CA TYR A 339 4.57 18.26 -5.82
C TYR A 339 3.93 17.26 -4.85
N PHE A 340 4.74 16.36 -4.29
CA PHE A 340 4.29 15.37 -3.32
C PHE A 340 4.35 15.85 -1.87
N LEU A 341 4.68 17.12 -1.61
CA LEU A 341 4.64 17.75 -0.29
C LEU A 341 3.33 18.46 0.02
#